data_AF-A0A7L1EML4-F1
#
_entry.id   AF-A0A7L1EML4-F1
#
_cell.length_a   1.000
_cell.length_b   1.000
_cell.length_c   1.000
_cell.angle_alpha   90.00
_cell.angle_beta   90.00
_cell.angle_gamma   90.00
#
_symmetry.space_group_name_H-M   'P 1'
#
loop_
_entity.id
_entity.type
_entity.pdbx_description
1 polymer ?
#
loop_
_entity_poly.entity_id
_entity_poly.type
_entity_poly.pdbx_seq_one_letter_code
_entity_poly.pdbx_strand_id
1 'polypeptide(L)'
;FLFGERPFWWLHESGLSGREQLPLRQFPITCETGPGSPSGHCMILGAGLWPIVTALSQGVSRVSQSRLLRLIPFLLYVLLLVAMGVSRVFVLAHFPHQVVTGSLAGMALGWGLQRWPPNFLKCRFFLGAALGLLLGALALHGLATAAGLDLDW
;
A
#
# COMPACT_ATOMS: atom_id res chain seq x y z
N PHE A 1 -13.40 -2.15 -16.11
CA PHE A 1 -12.20 -2.36 -15.27
C PHE A 1 -11.94 -1.26 -14.25
N LEU A 2 -12.96 -0.62 -13.66
CA LEU A 2 -12.75 0.50 -12.73
C LEU A 2 -13.42 0.31 -11.35
N PHE A 3 -14.21 -0.76 -11.18
CA PHE A 3 -15.11 -0.95 -10.03
C PHE A 3 -14.61 -1.99 -9.01
N GLY A 4 -13.30 -2.25 -8.94
CA GLY A 4 -12.72 -3.15 -7.94
C GLY A 4 -12.48 -4.58 -8.39
N GLU A 5 -12.67 -4.87 -9.68
CA GLU A 5 -12.27 -6.14 -10.30
C GLU A 5 -10.82 -6.49 -9.99
N ARG A 6 -10.58 -7.77 -9.70
CA ARG A 6 -9.26 -8.31 -9.40
C ARG A 6 -8.77 -9.17 -10.58
N PRO A 7 -7.50 -9.03 -11.00
CA PRO A 7 -6.98 -9.75 -12.16
C PRO A 7 -7.19 -11.27 -12.10
N PHE A 8 -7.03 -11.89 -10.93
CA PHE A 8 -7.22 -13.33 -10.74
C PHE A 8 -8.64 -13.80 -11.14
N TRP A 9 -9.67 -13.16 -10.59
CA TRP A 9 -11.07 -13.50 -10.87
C TRP A 9 -11.48 -13.15 -12.30
N TRP A 10 -11.05 -11.97 -12.77
CA TRP A 10 -11.37 -11.54 -14.13
C TRP A 10 -10.80 -12.48 -15.20
N LEU A 11 -9.59 -13.02 -15.00
CA LEU A 11 -9.01 -14.01 -15.93
C LEU A 11 -9.79 -15.32 -15.96
N HIS A 12 -10.43 -15.70 -14.85
CA HIS A 12 -11.30 -16.87 -14.79
C HIS A 12 -12.64 -16.62 -15.49
N GLU A 13 -13.28 -15.50 -15.20
CA GLU A 13 -14.59 -15.12 -15.77
C GLU A 13 -14.54 -14.80 -17.27
N SER A 14 -13.42 -14.25 -17.76
CA SER A 14 -13.24 -13.93 -19.18
C SER A 14 -12.99 -15.14 -20.07
N GLY A 15 -12.81 -16.34 -19.49
CA GLY A 15 -12.50 -17.58 -20.22
C GLY A 15 -11.08 -17.62 -20.83
N LEU A 16 -10.25 -16.59 -20.59
CA LEU A 16 -8.87 -16.50 -21.07
C LEU A 16 -7.97 -17.56 -20.39
N SER A 17 -8.22 -17.87 -19.12
CA SER A 17 -7.48 -18.91 -18.38
C SER A 17 -7.54 -20.28 -19.06
N GLY A 18 -8.71 -20.70 -19.53
CA GLY A 18 -8.91 -21.96 -20.23
C GLY A 18 -8.40 -21.94 -21.68
N ARG A 19 -8.39 -20.77 -22.32
CA ARG A 19 -7.98 -20.61 -23.72
C ARG A 19 -6.47 -20.56 -23.90
N GLU A 20 -5.74 -20.00 -22.93
CA GLU A 20 -4.28 -19.88 -22.97
C GLU A 20 -3.54 -20.90 -22.07
N GLN A 21 -4.26 -21.80 -21.40
CA GLN A 21 -3.69 -22.79 -20.46
C GLN A 21 -2.72 -22.15 -19.44
N LEU A 22 -3.03 -20.94 -18.98
CA LEU A 22 -2.16 -20.22 -18.04
C LEU A 22 -2.25 -20.89 -16.66
N PRO A 23 -1.14 -21.38 -16.08
CA PRO A 23 -1.16 -21.92 -14.72
C PRO A 23 -1.30 -20.78 -13.72
N LEU A 24 -2.55 -20.36 -13.47
CA LEU A 24 -2.87 -19.34 -12.47
C LEU A 24 -2.70 -19.94 -11.08
N ARG A 25 -1.71 -19.44 -10.33
CA ARG A 25 -1.50 -19.82 -8.94
C ARG A 25 -2.24 -18.85 -8.03
N GLN A 26 -3.19 -19.37 -7.26
CA GLN A 26 -3.81 -18.62 -6.17
C GLN A 26 -2.87 -18.63 -4.97
N PHE A 27 -2.53 -17.44 -4.48
CA PHE A 27 -1.87 -17.25 -3.19
C PHE A 27 -2.91 -16.83 -2.14
N PRO A 28 -2.70 -17.08 -0.83
CA PRO A 28 -3.62 -16.64 0.22
C PRO A 28 -3.95 -15.13 0.15
N ILE A 29 -2.97 -14.30 -0.20
CA ILE A 29 -3.13 -12.84 -0.33
C ILE A 29 -3.78 -12.38 -1.65
N THR A 30 -4.17 -13.30 -2.54
CA THR A 30 -4.88 -12.98 -3.80
C THR A 30 -6.29 -12.47 -3.50
N CYS A 31 -6.91 -13.02 -2.44
CA CYS A 31 -8.30 -12.79 -2.05
C CYS A 31 -8.41 -11.75 -0.94
N GLU A 32 -8.13 -10.48 -1.24
CA GLU A 32 -8.38 -9.45 -0.23
C GLU A 32 -9.86 -9.04 -0.22
N THR A 33 -10.36 -8.83 0.99
CA THR A 33 -11.75 -8.47 1.27
C THR A 33 -12.04 -6.96 1.12
N GLY A 34 -11.00 -6.14 0.91
CA GLY A 34 -11.13 -4.70 0.70
C GLY A 34 -11.46 -4.28 -0.74
N PRO A 35 -11.84 -3.01 -0.98
CA PRO A 35 -12.07 -2.50 -2.33
C PRO A 35 -10.78 -2.57 -3.17
N GLY A 36 -10.91 -3.05 -4.41
CA GLY A 36 -9.76 -3.27 -5.31
C GLY A 36 -9.15 -2.01 -5.92
N SER A 37 -9.83 -0.86 -5.86
CA SER A 37 -9.41 0.38 -6.53
C SER A 37 -9.58 1.61 -5.63
N PRO A 38 -8.54 2.45 -5.45
CA PRO A 38 -7.14 2.22 -5.83
C PRO A 38 -6.42 1.24 -4.89
N SER A 39 -5.19 0.81 -5.21
CA SER A 39 -4.44 -0.10 -4.34
C SER A 39 -4.10 0.55 -2.99
N GLY A 40 -4.74 0.07 -1.92
CA GLY A 40 -4.51 0.55 -0.55
C GLY A 40 -3.07 0.40 -0.08
N HIS A 41 -2.39 -0.68 -0.46
CA HIS A 41 -0.97 -0.92 -0.17
C HIS A 41 -0.08 0.20 -0.71
N CYS A 42 -0.28 0.56 -1.99
CA CYS A 42 0.48 1.61 -2.64
C CYS A 42 0.10 3.00 -2.11
N MET A 43 -1.17 3.21 -1.76
CA MET A 43 -1.67 4.46 -1.20
C MET A 43 -1.10 4.73 0.20
N ILE A 44 -1.14 3.75 1.10
CA ILE A 44 -0.62 3.88 2.47
C ILE A 44 0.91 4.07 2.43
N LEU A 45 1.63 3.26 1.65
CA LEU A 45 3.07 3.42 1.50
C LEU A 45 3.43 4.79 0.90
N GLY A 46 2.66 5.22 -0.10
CA GLY A 46 2.80 6.51 -0.75
C GLY A 46 2.64 7.68 0.24
N ALA A 47 1.54 7.67 0.99
CA ALA A 47 1.22 8.73 1.95
C ALA A 47 2.14 8.73 3.18
N GLY A 48 2.41 7.55 3.74
CA GLY A 48 3.17 7.39 4.98
C GLY A 48 4.65 7.73 4.84
N LEU A 49 5.28 7.38 3.71
CA LEU A 49 6.70 7.69 3.49
C LEU A 49 6.94 9.11 2.97
N TRP A 50 5.92 9.81 2.46
CA TRP A 50 6.07 11.15 1.89
C TRP A 50 6.71 12.17 2.85
N PRO A 51 6.27 12.31 4.12
CA PRO A 51 6.90 13.23 5.07
C PRO A 51 8.34 12.83 5.44
N ILE A 52 8.63 11.52 5.45
CA ILE A 52 9.95 10.99 5.77
C ILE A 52 10.94 11.31 4.64
N VAL A 53 10.57 11.01 3.39
CA VAL A 53 11.45 11.22 2.24
C VAL A 53 11.77 12.71 2.01
N THR A 54 10.77 13.57 2.21
CA THR A 54 10.93 15.03 2.10
C THR A 54 11.83 15.56 3.23
N ALA A 55 11.65 15.10 4.46
CA ALA A 55 12.53 15.48 5.59
C ALA A 55 13.98 15.02 5.39
N LEU A 56 14.18 13.78 4.91
CA LEU A 56 15.51 13.25 4.59
C LEU A 56 16.17 14.04 3.47
N SER A 57 15.44 14.33 2.38
CA SER A 57 15.95 15.14 1.26
C SER A 57 16.35 16.55 1.71
N GLN A 58 15.57 17.18 2.58
CA GLN A 58 15.92 18.47 3.18
C GLN A 58 17.15 18.38 4.10
N GLY A 59 17.26 17.32 4.91
CA GLY A 59 18.42 17.06 5.76
C GLY A 59 19.70 16.92 4.94
N VAL A 60 19.66 16.12 3.86
CA VAL A 60 20.79 15.97 2.94
C VAL A 60 21.15 17.30 2.28
N SER A 61 20.16 18.10 1.88
CA SER A 61 20.38 19.43 1.29
C SER A 61 21.06 20.43 2.23
N ARG A 62 21.00 20.22 3.55
CA ARG A 62 21.69 21.07 4.54
C ARG A 62 23.17 20.71 4.66
N VAL A 63 23.52 19.45 4.40
CA VAL A 63 24.89 18.92 4.54
C VAL A 63 25.64 18.93 3.21
N SER A 64 24.94 18.78 2.09
CA SER A 64 25.54 18.72 0.75
C SER A 64 24.76 19.56 -0.26
N GLN A 65 25.51 20.28 -1.10
CA GLN A 65 24.98 21.02 -2.27
C GLN A 65 24.78 20.12 -3.50
N SER A 66 25.13 18.82 -3.41
CA SER A 66 24.97 17.90 -4.53
C SER A 66 23.50 17.59 -4.80
N ARG A 67 23.04 17.92 -6.02
CA ARG A 67 21.68 17.60 -6.48
C ARG A 67 21.41 16.09 -6.49
N LEU A 68 22.42 15.29 -6.81
CA LEU A 68 22.28 13.82 -6.84
C LEU A 68 21.98 13.28 -5.45
N LEU A 69 22.74 13.69 -4.44
CA LEU A 69 22.53 13.22 -3.06
C LEU A 69 21.15 13.63 -2.53
N ARG A 70 20.66 14.82 -2.90
CA ARG A 70 19.32 15.29 -2.54
C ARG A 70 18.20 14.44 -3.16
N LEU A 71 18.44 13.82 -4.32
CA LEU A 71 17.47 12.98 -5.03
C LEU A 71 17.44 11.54 -4.52
N ILE A 72 18.51 11.05 -3.88
CA ILE A 72 18.59 9.66 -3.39
C ILE A 72 17.37 9.25 -2.56
N PRO A 73 16.89 10.03 -1.57
CA PRO A 73 15.71 9.65 -0.81
C PRO A 73 14.48 9.43 -1.69
N PHE A 74 14.25 10.31 -2.66
CA PHE A 74 13.13 10.20 -3.60
C PHE A 74 13.27 9.00 -4.54
N LEU A 75 14.49 8.71 -5.00
CA LEU A 75 14.76 7.52 -5.81
C LEU A 75 14.46 6.23 -5.04
N LEU A 76 14.91 6.13 -3.78
CA LEU A 76 14.62 5.00 -2.92
C LEU A 76 13.11 4.87 -2.65
N TYR A 77 12.43 5.99 -2.41
CA TYR A 77 10.98 6.01 -2.23
C TYR A 77 10.23 5.49 -3.46
N VAL A 78 10.58 5.96 -4.66
CA VAL A 78 9.97 5.49 -5.91
C VAL A 78 10.28 4.00 -6.13
N LEU A 79 11.51 3.56 -5.87
CA LEU A 79 11.89 2.16 -5.98
C LEU A 79 11.05 1.26 -5.06
N LEU A 80 10.84 1.67 -3.81
CA LEU A 80 9.99 0.94 -2.86
C LEU A 80 8.52 0.90 -3.31
N LEU A 81 7.99 2.01 -3.85
CA LEU A 81 6.65 2.05 -4.41
C LEU A 81 6.49 1.12 -5.61
N VAL A 82 7.48 1.09 -6.51
CA VAL A 82 7.49 0.19 -7.67
C VAL A 82 7.58 -1.26 -7.20
N ALA A 83 8.48 -1.59 -6.27
CA ALA A 83 8.60 -2.94 -5.73
C ALA A 83 7.29 -3.42 -5.08
N MET A 84 6.65 -2.56 -4.30
CA MET A 84 5.33 -2.83 -3.71
C MET A 84 4.28 -3.05 -4.81
N GLY A 85 4.21 -2.14 -5.78
CA GLY A 85 3.28 -2.23 -6.90
C GLY A 85 3.44 -3.51 -7.72
N VAL A 86 4.67 -3.88 -8.05
CA VAL A 86 5.00 -5.12 -8.79
C VAL A 86 4.58 -6.35 -7.98
N SER A 87 4.84 -6.38 -6.68
CA SER A 87 4.37 -7.48 -5.80
C SER A 87 2.85 -7.67 -5.90
N ARG A 88 2.09 -6.56 -5.92
CA ARG A 88 0.63 -6.60 -6.01
C ARG A 88 0.09 -7.06 -7.37
N VAL A 89 0.76 -6.69 -8.45
CA VAL A 89 0.43 -7.17 -9.81
C VAL A 89 0.81 -8.64 -9.97
N PHE A 90 1.96 -9.06 -9.42
CA PHE A 90 2.45 -10.43 -9.52
C PHE A 90 1.50 -11.43 -8.86
N VAL A 91 0.95 -11.08 -7.70
CA VAL A 91 -0.06 -11.92 -7.00
C VAL A 91 -1.47 -11.76 -7.61
N LEU A 92 -1.60 -11.07 -8.75
CA LEU A 92 -2.87 -10.87 -9.46
C LEU A 92 -3.99 -10.25 -8.60
N ALA A 93 -3.60 -9.53 -7.55
CA ALA A 93 -4.53 -8.90 -6.63
C ALA A 93 -4.96 -7.50 -7.09
N HIS A 94 -4.11 -6.82 -7.87
CA HIS A 94 -4.41 -5.51 -8.45
C HIS A 94 -3.98 -5.41 -9.91
N PHE A 95 -4.74 -4.66 -10.70
CA PHE A 95 -4.32 -4.26 -12.04
C PHE A 95 -3.24 -3.16 -11.98
N PRO A 96 -2.36 -3.04 -13.00
CA PRO A 96 -1.33 -2.01 -13.04
C PRO A 96 -1.88 -0.59 -12.87
N HIS A 97 -3.04 -0.29 -13.44
CA HIS A 97 -3.65 1.04 -13.29
C HIS A 97 -4.10 1.33 -11.85
N GLN A 98 -4.58 0.34 -11.09
CA GLN A 98 -4.98 0.49 -9.68
C GLN A 98 -3.77 0.75 -8.77
N VAL A 99 -2.63 0.14 -9.10
CA VAL A 99 -1.34 0.38 -8.44
C VAL A 99 -0.89 1.81 -8.69
N VAL A 100 -0.87 2.24 -9.96
CA VAL A 100 -0.44 3.60 -10.34
C VAL A 100 -1.34 4.66 -9.70
N THR A 101 -2.67 4.50 -9.78
CA THR A 101 -3.60 5.45 -9.18
C THR A 101 -3.49 5.46 -7.65
N GLY A 102 -3.24 4.31 -7.01
CA GLY A 102 -2.97 4.21 -5.58
C GLY A 102 -1.71 4.94 -5.17
N SER A 103 -0.60 4.77 -5.88
CA SER A 103 0.64 5.51 -5.62
C SER A 103 0.45 7.02 -5.77
N LEU A 104 -0.23 7.46 -6.84
CA LEU A 104 -0.51 8.89 -7.07
C LEU A 104 -1.42 9.49 -5.99
N ALA A 105 -2.49 8.79 -5.63
CA ALA A 105 -3.39 9.21 -4.55
C ALA A 105 -2.66 9.28 -3.21
N GLY A 106 -1.81 8.28 -2.91
CA GLY A 106 -0.98 8.26 -1.71
C GLY A 106 -0.01 9.43 -1.64
N MET A 107 0.72 9.71 -2.73
CA MET A 107 1.61 10.88 -2.81
C MET A 107 0.86 12.20 -2.62
N ALA A 108 -0.29 12.38 -3.29
CA ALA A 108 -1.11 13.57 -3.15
C ALA A 108 -1.63 13.76 -1.72
N LEU A 109 -2.09 12.68 -1.08
CA LEU A 109 -2.52 12.68 0.31
C LEU A 109 -1.37 13.01 1.26
N GLY A 110 -0.21 12.37 1.10
CA GLY A 110 0.98 12.63 1.90
C GLY A 110 1.45 14.10 1.79
N TRP A 111 1.43 14.65 0.57
CA TRP A 111 1.74 16.07 0.33
C TRP A 111 0.72 17.01 0.99
N GLY A 112 -0.57 16.71 0.89
CA GLY A 112 -1.64 17.48 1.52
C GLY A 112 -1.53 17.48 3.04
N LEU A 113 -1.40 16.29 3.65
CA LEU A 113 -1.27 16.12 5.11
C LEU A 113 0.01 16.76 5.66
N GLN A 114 1.11 16.70 4.92
CA GLN A 114 2.35 17.38 5.32
C GLN A 114 2.18 18.90 5.38
N ARG A 115 1.33 19.47 4.52
CA ARG A 115 1.08 20.91 4.46
C ARG A 115 0.13 21.38 5.58
N TRP A 116 -0.70 20.49 6.11
CA TRP A 116 -1.66 20.74 7.17
C TRP A 116 -1.49 19.73 8.32
N PRO A 117 -0.36 19.75 9.02
CA PRO A 117 -0.14 18.82 10.12
C PRO A 117 -1.19 19.09 11.22
N PRO A 118 -1.82 18.05 11.78
CA PRO A 118 -2.75 18.19 12.90
C PRO A 118 -1.98 18.57 14.16
N ASN A 119 -1.62 19.86 14.27
CA ASN A 119 -0.79 20.43 15.34
C ASN A 119 -1.44 20.37 16.73
N PHE A 120 -2.73 20.04 16.80
CA PHE A 120 -3.48 19.85 18.05
C PHE A 120 -3.29 18.46 18.67
N LEU A 121 -2.77 17.48 17.92
CA LEU A 121 -2.58 16.11 18.39
C LEU A 121 -1.15 15.91 18.91
N LYS A 122 -1.02 15.49 20.17
CA LYS A 122 0.28 15.16 20.78
C LYS A 122 0.78 13.81 20.23
N CYS A 123 2.09 13.58 20.17
CA CYS A 123 2.69 12.30 19.74
C CYS A 123 2.10 11.08 20.48
N ARG A 124 1.82 11.22 21.79
CA ARG A 124 1.14 10.19 22.60
C ARG A 124 -0.21 9.74 22.04
N PHE A 125 -0.95 10.63 21.36
CA PHE A 125 -2.23 10.30 20.74
C PHE A 125 -2.03 9.36 19.55
N PHE A 126 -1.06 9.65 18.68
CA PHE A 126 -0.74 8.78 17.54
C PHE A 126 -0.24 7.42 17.98
N LEU A 127 0.64 7.38 18.99
CA LEU A 127 1.12 6.11 19.57
C LEU A 127 -0.03 5.32 20.20
N GLY A 128 -0.90 5.99 20.97
CA GLY A 128 -2.07 5.36 21.57
C GLY A 128 -3.06 4.83 20.54
N ALA A 129 -3.33 5.60 19.48
CA ALA A 129 -4.20 5.18 18.38
C ALA A 129 -3.60 4.00 17.61
N ALA A 130 -2.30 4.04 17.28
CA ALA A 130 -1.62 2.94 16.60
C ALA A 130 -1.63 1.66 17.44
N LEU A 131 -1.34 1.77 18.75
CA LEU A 131 -1.41 0.64 19.68
C LEU A 131 -2.84 0.11 19.80
N GLY A 132 -3.84 0.99 19.91
CA GLY A 132 -5.24 0.61 19.96
C GLY A 132 -5.69 -0.15 18.71
N LEU A 133 -5.31 0.33 17.52
CA LEU A 133 -5.59 -0.36 16.26
C LEU A 133 -4.88 -1.72 16.18
N LEU A 134 -3.62 -1.80 16.63
CA LEU A 134 -2.87 -3.05 16.66
C LEU A 134 -3.52 -4.07 17.60
N LEU A 135 -3.80 -3.67 18.84
CA LEU A 135 -4.44 -4.53 19.84
C LEU A 135 -5.84 -4.94 19.39
N GLY A 136 -6.60 -4.03 18.78
CA GLY A 136 -7.90 -4.33 18.20
C GLY A 136 -7.81 -5.35 17.07
N ALA A 137 -6.86 -5.20 16.14
CA ALA A 137 -6.62 -6.17 15.07
C ALA A 137 -6.23 -7.55 15.61
N LEU A 138 -5.34 -7.61 16.61
CA LEU A 138 -4.93 -8.86 17.26
C LEU A 138 -6.09 -9.52 18.01
N ALA A 139 -6.92 -8.73 18.70
CA ALA A 139 -8.10 -9.24 19.40
C ALA A 139 -9.13 -9.80 18.41
N LEU A 140 -9.41 -9.09 17.31
CA LEU A 140 -10.31 -9.58 16.26
C LEU A 140 -9.79 -10.88 15.64
N HIS A 141 -8.50 -10.94 15.34
CA HIS A 141 -7.86 -12.16 14.82
C HIS A 141 -7.99 -13.32 15.81
N GLY A 142 -7.67 -13.11 17.09
CA GLY A 142 -7.78 -14.14 18.13
C GLY A 142 -9.22 -14.60 18.38
N LEU A 143 -10.20 -13.69 18.31
CA LEU A 143 -11.62 -14.04 18.45
C LEU A 143 -12.12 -14.84 17.24
N ALA A 144 -11.71 -14.48 16.03
CA ALA A 144 -12.07 -15.22 14.82
C ALA A 144 -11.51 -16.64 14.84
N THR A 145 -10.23 -16.81 15.22
CA THR A 145 -9.63 -18.14 15.34
C THR A 145 -10.27 -18.95 16.46
N ALA A 146 -10.61 -18.34 17.60
CA ALA A 146 -11.36 -18.99 18.67
C ALA A 146 -12.78 -19.42 18.27
N ALA A 147 -13.41 -18.68 17.34
CA ALA A 147 -14.69 -19.05 16.74
C ALA A 147 -14.57 -20.15 15.66
N GLY A 148 -13.36 -20.67 15.40
CA GLY A 148 -13.10 -21.69 14.39
C GLY A 148 -13.07 -21.16 12.96
N LEU A 149 -13.02 -19.83 12.77
CA LEU A 149 -12.80 -19.23 11.47
C LEU A 149 -11.29 -19.25 11.19
N ASP A 150 -10.91 -20.04 10.19
CA ASP A 150 -9.58 -19.91 9.61
C ASP A 150 -9.56 -18.59 8.82
N LEU A 151 -8.59 -17.72 9.13
CA LEU A 151 -8.40 -16.41 8.49
C LEU A 151 -7.26 -16.44 7.47
N ASP A 152 -6.47 -17.52 7.44
CA ASP A 152 -5.30 -17.68 6.59
C ASP A 152 -5.62 -18.45 5.29
N TRP A 153 -6.88 -18.85 5.08
CA TRP A 153 -7.38 -19.57 3.89
C TRP A 153 -8.19 -18.70 2.92
#